data_AF-A0A1W1UCI5-F1
#
_entry.id   AF-A0A1W1UCI5-F1
#
_cell.length_a   1.000
_cell.length_b   1.000
_cell.length_c   1.000
_cell.angle_alpha   90.00
_cell.angle_beta   90.00
_cell.angle_gamma   90.00
#
_symmetry.space_group_name_H-M   'P 1'
#
loop_
_entity.id
_entity.type
_entity.pdbx_description
1 polymer ?
#
loop_
_entity_poly.entity_id
_entity_poly.type
_entity_poly.pdbx_seq_one_letter_code
_entity_poly.pdbx_strand_id
1 'polypeptide(L)'
;MWRQFSLWLLLCFSFSLSAEIVDTYAFQSPEVRARAVNLAKSLRCPQCQNQNLVESNSPIAYDLRLEVYKMVDAGDSDQQIIEQMTARFGDFVRYDPPFKTTTLLLWLTPFVLLILALGGVWHNQAAKKSHLQAQTTPDIAIQNKLESAGQSAVNTSANVLHLTVLPLLIVLSAVLIYAAGPRYAALQQGVSAPRDVIQSSVERGQQQTLEQLQHALSADYNNGENWYQLGLLYLQSEQYANALESFSRAEYLLGARSELLASAATALYYQSGQKLNDKAKSWLALALQQEPQQRQALSLLAADAFAQGDYRQAAQHWRRILASNSADLDRRNVIQNLQAAEMLGKMQP
;
A
#
# COMPACT_ATOMS: atom_id res chain seq x y z
N MET A 1 25.88 7.34 42.78
CA MET A 1 26.14 6.09 42.03
C MET A 1 24.87 5.29 41.73
N TRP A 2 23.92 5.14 42.67
CA TRP A 2 22.73 4.29 42.48
C TRP A 2 21.77 4.71 41.33
N ARG A 3 21.61 6.03 41.10
CA ARG A 3 20.81 6.57 39.99
C ARG A 3 21.36 6.24 38.60
N GLN A 4 22.69 6.21 38.46
CA GLN A 4 23.32 5.84 37.18
C GLN A 4 23.23 4.33 36.95
N PHE A 5 23.33 3.52 38.00
CA PHE A 5 23.15 2.07 37.89
C PHE A 5 21.73 1.68 37.45
N SER A 6 20.70 2.37 37.95
CA SER A 6 19.31 2.14 37.57
C SER A 6 19.01 2.53 36.11
N LEU A 7 19.66 3.58 35.60
CA LEU A 7 19.55 3.99 34.19
C LEU A 7 20.23 3.00 33.24
N TRP A 8 21.40 2.49 33.60
CA TRP A 8 22.09 1.45 32.81
C TRP A 8 21.33 0.12 32.82
N LEU A 9 20.72 -0.26 33.94
CA LEU A 9 19.88 -1.46 34.04
C LEU A 9 18.63 -1.38 33.15
N LEU A 10 17.96 -0.22 33.12
CA LEU A 10 16.82 0.05 32.23
C LEU A 10 17.21 0.10 30.75
N LEU A 11 18.41 0.61 30.44
CA LEU A 11 18.94 0.67 29.08
C LEU A 11 19.29 -0.74 28.55
N CYS A 12 19.86 -1.60 29.40
CA CYS A 12 20.13 -3.00 29.05
C CYS A 12 18.86 -3.83 28.87
N PHE A 13 17.79 -3.57 29.63
CA PHE A 13 16.52 -4.31 29.50
C PHE A 13 15.78 -3.99 28.19
N SER A 14 16.02 -2.81 27.62
CA SER A 14 15.40 -2.38 26.36
C SER A 14 15.92 -3.13 25.12
N PHE A 15 17.07 -3.81 25.23
CA PHE A 15 17.73 -4.48 24.09
C PHE A 15 17.29 -5.94 23.86
N SER A 16 16.45 -6.51 24.73
CA SER A 16 16.05 -7.93 24.65
C SER A 16 14.66 -8.17 24.05
N LEU A 17 14.01 -7.15 23.47
CA LEU A 17 12.70 -7.32 22.83
C LEU A 17 12.85 -7.75 21.37
N SER A 18 12.99 -9.06 21.14
CA SER A 18 12.77 -9.65 19.81
C SER A 18 11.27 -9.74 19.57
N ALA A 19 10.71 -8.76 18.85
CA ALA A 19 9.34 -8.84 18.35
C ALA A 19 9.29 -9.83 17.20
N GLU A 20 8.85 -11.05 17.47
CA GLU A 20 8.56 -12.04 16.43
C GLU A 20 7.09 -11.92 16.00
N ILE A 21 6.85 -11.86 14.70
CA ILE A 21 5.49 -11.84 14.15
C ILE A 21 4.83 -13.18 14.49
N VAL A 22 3.71 -13.12 15.20
CA VAL A 22 2.91 -14.30 15.54
C VAL A 22 1.90 -14.53 14.40
N ASP A 23 2.31 -15.33 13.42
CA ASP A 23 1.38 -15.90 12.44
C ASP A 23 0.79 -17.21 12.97
N THR A 24 -0.51 -17.41 12.73
CA THR A 24 -1.28 -18.58 13.20
C THR A 24 -1.07 -19.82 12.34
N TYR A 25 -0.29 -19.73 11.26
CA TYR A 25 -0.02 -20.86 10.37
C TYR A 25 0.97 -21.84 11.01
N ALA A 26 0.57 -23.11 11.12
CA ALA A 26 1.40 -24.17 11.67
C ALA A 26 2.26 -24.80 10.56
N PHE A 27 3.57 -24.59 10.63
CA PHE A 27 4.53 -25.18 9.69
C PHE A 27 5.05 -26.54 10.18
N GLN A 28 5.45 -27.40 9.24
CA GLN A 28 6.02 -28.71 9.55
C GLN A 28 7.37 -28.62 10.27
N SER A 29 8.18 -27.60 9.98
CA SER A 29 9.47 -27.37 10.65
C SER A 29 9.80 -25.87 10.78
N PRO A 30 10.67 -25.51 11.74
CA PRO A 30 11.17 -24.12 11.87
C PRO A 30 11.90 -23.62 10.61
N GLU A 31 12.57 -24.51 9.89
CA GLU A 31 13.31 -24.19 8.66
C GLU A 31 12.35 -23.82 7.53
N VAL A 32 11.28 -24.61 7.35
CA VAL A 32 10.22 -24.34 6.37
C VAL A 32 9.54 -23.01 6.67
N ARG A 33 9.25 -22.73 7.94
CA ARG A 33 8.72 -21.43 8.39
C ARG A 33 9.64 -20.28 7.99
N ALA A 34 10.93 -20.38 8.30
CA ALA A 34 11.90 -19.32 8.01
C ALA A 34 11.96 -19.05 6.49
N ARG A 35 12.00 -20.11 5.67
CA ARG A 35 11.94 -20.02 4.21
C ARG A 35 10.67 -19.32 3.75
N ALA A 36 9.50 -19.75 4.23
CA ALA A 36 8.21 -19.20 3.85
C ALA A 36 8.08 -17.71 4.18
N VAL A 37 8.51 -17.31 5.38
CA VAL A 37 8.50 -15.91 5.81
C VAL A 37 9.45 -15.06 4.97
N ASN A 38 10.65 -15.56 4.67
CA ASN A 38 11.62 -14.84 3.84
C ASN A 38 11.13 -14.67 2.40
N LEU A 39 10.51 -15.70 1.82
CA LEU A 39 9.90 -15.61 0.49
C LEU A 39 8.73 -14.62 0.48
N ALA A 40 7.87 -14.62 1.50
CA ALA A 40 6.79 -13.65 1.59
C ALA A 40 7.29 -12.19 1.72
N LYS A 41 8.47 -11.95 2.34
CA LYS A 41 9.09 -10.62 2.40
C LYS A 41 9.63 -10.14 1.05
N SER A 42 10.01 -11.04 0.15
CA SER A 42 10.49 -10.65 -1.20
C SER A 42 9.35 -10.34 -2.17
N LEU A 43 8.10 -10.60 -1.77
CA LEU A 43 6.90 -10.30 -2.53
C LEU A 43 6.15 -9.08 -1.96
N ARG A 44 5.61 -8.25 -2.86
CA ARG A 44 4.86 -7.03 -2.61
C ARG A 44 3.37 -7.30 -2.55
N CYS A 45 2.67 -6.56 -1.71
CA CYS A 45 1.21 -6.51 -1.74
C CYS A 45 0.74 -5.68 -2.97
N PRO A 46 -0.09 -6.25 -3.87
CA PRO A 46 -0.55 -5.56 -5.08
C PRO A 46 -1.43 -4.33 -4.85
N GLN A 47 -2.13 -4.30 -3.72
CA GLN A 47 -3.10 -3.24 -3.40
C GLN A 47 -2.59 -2.31 -2.30
N CYS A 48 -1.34 -2.46 -1.87
CA CYS A 48 -0.77 -1.70 -0.76
C CYS A 48 0.35 -0.80 -1.25
N GLN A 49 0.57 0.32 -0.56
CA GLN A 49 1.61 1.27 -0.93
C GLN A 49 3.00 0.76 -0.53
N ASN A 50 3.72 0.15 -1.48
CA ASN A 50 5.14 -0.24 -1.37
C ASN A 50 5.49 -1.15 -0.17
N GLN A 51 4.54 -1.93 0.33
CA GLN A 51 4.73 -2.86 1.45
C GLN A 51 4.83 -4.31 0.98
N ASN A 52 5.64 -5.11 1.68
CA ASN A 52 5.74 -6.54 1.44
C ASN A 52 4.56 -7.30 2.09
N LEU A 53 4.39 -8.58 1.74
CA LEU A 53 3.27 -9.39 2.22
C LEU A 53 3.29 -9.63 3.75
N VAL A 54 4.46 -9.50 4.39
CA VAL A 54 4.65 -9.73 5.82
C VAL A 54 4.42 -8.44 6.62
N GLU A 55 4.82 -7.29 6.08
CA GLU A 55 4.69 -5.97 6.72
C GLU A 55 3.28 -5.39 6.58
N SER A 56 2.59 -5.69 5.48
CA SER A 56 1.26 -5.17 5.23
C SER A 56 0.20 -5.84 6.11
N ASN A 57 -0.67 -5.02 6.70
CA ASN A 57 -1.82 -5.45 7.50
C ASN A 57 -3.11 -5.60 6.68
N SER A 58 -3.05 -5.48 5.34
CA SER A 58 -4.24 -5.57 4.50
C SER A 58 -4.77 -7.01 4.38
N PRO A 59 -6.09 -7.20 4.16
CA PRO A 59 -6.65 -8.53 3.94
C PRO A 59 -6.00 -9.27 2.76
N ILE A 60 -5.73 -8.58 1.66
CA ILE A 60 -5.08 -9.18 0.48
C ILE A 60 -3.64 -9.61 0.75
N ALA A 61 -2.89 -8.88 1.58
CA ALA A 61 -1.53 -9.28 1.96
C ALA A 61 -1.54 -10.54 2.82
N TYR A 62 -2.53 -10.66 3.72
CA TYR A 62 -2.75 -11.86 4.52
C TYR A 62 -3.06 -13.09 3.64
N ASP A 63 -3.99 -12.96 2.70
CA ASP A 63 -4.39 -14.07 1.83
C ASP A 63 -3.23 -14.56 0.94
N LEU A 64 -2.47 -13.62 0.36
CA LEU A 64 -1.30 -13.96 -0.47
C LEU A 64 -0.18 -14.60 0.34
N ARG A 65 0.07 -14.09 1.55
CA ARG A 65 1.05 -14.68 2.46
C ARG A 65 0.67 -16.10 2.86
N LEU A 66 -0.61 -16.34 3.16
CA LEU A 66 -1.12 -17.67 3.47
C LEU A 66 -0.94 -18.63 2.29
N GLU A 67 -1.17 -18.16 1.08
CA GLU A 67 -0.95 -18.95 -0.14
C GLU A 67 0.53 -19.31 -0.33
N VAL A 68 1.44 -18.35 -0.15
CA VAL A 68 2.89 -18.60 -0.16
C VAL A 68 3.26 -19.65 0.89
N TYR A 69 2.71 -19.55 2.11
CA TYR A 69 3.01 -20.48 3.20
C TYR A 69 2.57 -21.90 2.88
N LYS A 70 1.38 -22.07 2.31
CA LYS A 70 0.87 -23.38 1.87
C LYS A 70 1.76 -24.02 0.81
N MET A 71 2.18 -23.26 -0.20
CA MET A 71 3.02 -23.78 -1.28
C MET A 71 4.42 -24.16 -0.80
N VAL A 72 5.02 -23.35 0.10
CA VAL A 72 6.31 -23.68 0.71
C VAL A 72 6.22 -24.96 1.55
N ASP A 73 5.13 -25.12 2.32
CA ASP A 73 4.90 -26.31 3.15
C ASP A 73 4.52 -27.56 2.30
N ALA A 74 3.95 -27.36 1.11
CA ALA A 74 3.73 -28.40 0.10
C ALA A 74 5.02 -28.85 -0.62
N GLY A 75 6.13 -28.13 -0.43
CA GLY A 75 7.45 -28.47 -1.01
C GLY A 75 7.77 -27.77 -2.33
N ASP A 76 6.96 -26.80 -2.77
CA ASP A 76 7.22 -26.04 -4.00
C ASP A 76 8.49 -25.19 -3.87
N SER A 77 9.19 -24.98 -4.98
CA SER A 77 10.39 -24.13 -5.05
C SER A 77 10.05 -22.64 -5.07
N ASP A 78 10.98 -21.78 -4.62
CA ASP A 78 10.77 -20.33 -4.58
C ASP A 78 10.44 -19.79 -5.98
N GLN A 79 11.07 -20.34 -7.02
CA GLN A 79 10.85 -19.94 -8.41
C GLN A 79 9.44 -20.28 -8.89
N GLN A 80 8.94 -21.49 -8.60
CA GLN A 80 7.57 -21.88 -8.94
C GLN A 80 6.54 -20.98 -8.26
N ILE A 81 6.75 -20.69 -6.98
CA ILE A 81 5.87 -19.81 -6.20
C ILE A 81 5.88 -18.39 -6.78
N ILE A 82 7.06 -17.83 -7.05
CA ILE A 82 7.20 -16.50 -7.66
C ILE A 82 6.52 -16.48 -9.04
N GLU A 83 6.70 -17.51 -9.85
CA GLU A 83 6.09 -17.63 -11.16
C GLU A 83 4.56 -17.67 -11.08
N GLN A 84 4.00 -18.45 -10.16
CA GLN A 84 2.55 -18.51 -9.94
C GLN A 84 1.98 -17.16 -9.46
N MET A 85 2.68 -16.48 -8.55
CA MET A 85 2.30 -15.14 -8.08
C MET A 85 2.38 -14.12 -9.22
N THR A 86 3.44 -14.18 -10.01
CA THR A 86 3.68 -13.29 -11.15
C THR A 86 2.71 -13.59 -12.31
N ALA A 87 2.27 -14.82 -12.50
CA ALA A 87 1.31 -15.18 -13.54
C ALA A 87 -0.05 -14.53 -13.30
N ARG A 88 -0.44 -14.41 -12.03
CA ARG A 88 -1.74 -13.83 -11.64
C ARG A 88 -1.69 -12.32 -11.44
N PHE A 89 -0.59 -11.81 -10.90
CA PHE A 89 -0.46 -10.42 -10.50
C PHE A 89 0.61 -9.65 -11.28
N GLY A 90 1.33 -10.25 -12.22
CA GLY A 90 2.37 -9.57 -12.98
C GLY A 90 3.67 -9.32 -12.22
N ASP A 91 4.68 -8.80 -12.93
CA ASP A 91 6.05 -8.62 -12.42
C ASP A 91 6.14 -7.62 -11.24
N PHE A 92 5.11 -6.78 -11.03
CA PHE A 92 5.14 -5.76 -9.97
C PHE A 92 5.07 -6.36 -8.56
N VAL A 93 4.62 -7.62 -8.41
CA VAL A 93 4.59 -8.32 -7.12
C VAL A 93 5.99 -8.65 -6.61
N ARG A 94 7.01 -8.60 -7.46
CA ARG A 94 8.40 -8.82 -7.04
C ARG A 94 9.07 -7.50 -6.63
N TYR A 95 9.91 -7.53 -5.59
CA TYR A 95 10.79 -6.39 -5.30
C TYR A 95 11.92 -6.25 -6.31
N ASP A 96 12.39 -7.37 -6.84
CA ASP A 96 13.48 -7.48 -7.79
C ASP A 96 12.93 -7.56 -9.23
N PRO A 97 13.23 -6.58 -10.10
CA PRO A 97 12.80 -6.65 -11.49
C PRO A 97 13.51 -7.80 -12.21
N PRO A 98 12.80 -8.69 -12.93
CA PRO A 98 13.44 -9.80 -13.63
C PRO A 98 14.31 -9.29 -14.79
N PHE A 99 15.35 -10.03 -15.16
CA PHE A 99 16.17 -9.73 -16.34
C PHE A 99 15.44 -10.17 -17.62
N LYS A 100 14.71 -9.24 -18.23
CA LYS A 100 13.95 -9.43 -19.48
C LYS A 100 14.37 -8.36 -20.48
N THR A 101 13.99 -8.52 -21.75
CA THR A 101 14.26 -7.51 -22.79
C THR A 101 13.68 -6.13 -22.45
N THR A 102 12.56 -6.08 -21.72
CA THR A 102 11.93 -4.84 -21.25
C THR A 102 12.69 -4.12 -20.14
N THR A 103 13.39 -4.87 -19.27
CA THR A 103 14.22 -4.32 -18.18
C THR A 103 15.69 -4.18 -18.58
N LEU A 104 16.08 -4.66 -19.77
CA LEU A 104 17.44 -4.66 -20.28
C LEU A 104 18.11 -3.28 -20.20
N LEU A 105 17.35 -2.22 -20.51
CA LEU A 105 17.84 -0.84 -20.42
C LEU A 105 18.28 -0.49 -19.00
N LEU A 106 17.48 -0.83 -17.98
CA LEU A 106 17.79 -0.58 -16.57
C LEU A 106 19.09 -1.27 -16.15
N TRP A 107 19.28 -2.52 -16.61
CA TRP A 107 20.44 -3.33 -16.25
C TRP A 107 21.72 -2.98 -17.02
N LEU A 108 21.62 -2.59 -18.30
CA LEU A 108 22.79 -2.25 -19.13
C LEU A 108 23.31 -0.82 -18.92
N THR A 109 22.44 0.10 -18.48
CA THR A 109 22.81 1.51 -18.20
C THR A 109 24.09 1.67 -17.37
N PRO A 110 24.27 1.00 -16.21
CA PRO A 110 25.50 1.14 -15.41
C PRO A 110 26.77 0.73 -16.16
N PHE A 111 26.71 -0.31 -17.00
CA PHE A 111 27.86 -0.77 -17.78
C PHE A 111 28.20 0.17 -18.92
N VAL A 112 27.18 0.69 -19.63
CA VAL A 112 27.36 1.68 -20.69
C VAL A 112 28.03 2.93 -20.12
N LEU A 113 27.56 3.44 -18.98
CA LEU A 113 28.17 4.58 -18.30
C LEU A 113 29.63 4.31 -17.90
N LEU A 114 29.91 3.11 -17.40
CA LEU A 114 31.27 2.72 -17.02
C LEU A 114 32.21 2.63 -18.23
N ILE A 115 31.77 2.06 -19.35
CA ILE A 115 32.56 2.00 -20.59
C ILE A 115 32.83 3.40 -21.13
N LEU A 116 31.84 4.28 -21.12
CA LEU A 116 32.00 5.67 -21.54
C LEU A 116 33.01 6.41 -20.64
N ALA A 117 32.95 6.20 -19.32
CA ALA A 117 33.88 6.79 -18.37
C ALA A 117 35.33 6.29 -18.60
N LEU A 118 35.53 4.97 -18.71
CA LEU A 118 36.84 4.37 -18.96
C LEU A 118 37.40 4.75 -20.34
N GLY A 119 36.56 4.77 -21.36
CA GLY A 119 36.92 5.22 -22.71
C GLY A 119 37.39 6.67 -22.72
N GLY A 120 36.69 7.54 -21.99
CA GLY A 120 37.11 8.95 -21.81
C GLY A 120 38.46 9.08 -21.11
N VAL A 121 38.70 8.29 -20.06
CA VAL A 121 39.99 8.29 -19.33
C VAL A 121 41.13 7.75 -20.22
N TRP A 122 40.92 6.66 -20.94
CA TRP A 122 41.93 6.08 -21.83
C TRP A 122 42.30 7.02 -22.98
N HIS A 123 41.30 7.65 -23.60
CA HIS A 123 41.51 8.65 -24.65
C HIS A 123 42.36 9.83 -24.15
N ASN A 124 42.10 10.32 -22.94
CA ASN A 124 42.87 11.40 -22.32
C ASN A 124 44.32 11.00 -21.97
N GLN A 125 44.57 9.74 -21.61
CA GLN A 125 45.92 9.25 -21.31
C GLN A 125 46.73 8.96 -22.59
N ALA A 126 46.08 8.44 -23.64
CA ALA A 126 46.70 8.25 -24.95
C ALA A 126 47.14 9.58 -25.59
N ALA A 127 46.32 10.63 -25.44
CA ALA A 127 46.65 11.99 -25.89
C ALA A 127 47.83 12.64 -25.12
N LYS A 128 48.12 12.18 -23.89
CA LYS A 128 49.27 12.64 -23.08
C LYS A 128 50.57 11.92 -23.43
N LYS A 129 50.50 10.65 -23.85
CA LYS A 129 51.69 9.83 -24.18
C LYS A 129 52.34 10.22 -25.51
N SER A 130 51.58 10.78 -26.47
CA SER A 130 52.12 11.26 -27.76
C SER A 130 52.97 12.52 -27.64
N HIS A 131 52.92 13.25 -26.52
CA HIS A 131 53.73 14.46 -26.29
C HIS A 131 55.08 14.21 -25.60
N LEU A 132 55.37 12.99 -25.12
CA LEU A 132 56.59 12.65 -24.38
C LEU A 132 57.69 11.98 -25.23
N GLN A 133 57.42 11.65 -26.50
CA GLN A 133 58.41 11.07 -27.42
C GLN A 133 59.02 12.08 -28.42
N ALA A 134 58.64 13.36 -28.35
CA ALA A 134 59.10 14.38 -29.30
C ALA A 134 60.22 15.30 -28.77
N GLN A 135 60.93 14.92 -27.69
CA GLN A 135 62.05 15.70 -27.14
C GLN A 135 63.26 14.81 -26.84
N THR A 136 63.96 14.39 -27.90
CA THR A 136 65.35 13.93 -27.79
C THR A 136 66.17 14.53 -28.91
N THR A 137 66.40 15.84 -28.85
CA THR A 137 67.59 16.46 -29.46
C THR A 137 67.86 17.78 -28.75
N PRO A 138 69.05 17.98 -28.18
CA PRO A 138 69.43 19.27 -27.66
C PRO A 138 69.85 20.18 -28.82
N ASP A 139 69.51 21.45 -28.63
CA ASP A 139 70.30 22.61 -29.02
C ASP A 139 69.89 23.39 -30.29
N ILE A 140 69.95 24.71 -30.10
CA ILE A 140 69.84 25.80 -31.07
C ILE A 140 68.43 26.08 -31.61
N ALA A 141 67.73 27.00 -30.95
CA ALA A 141 67.22 28.24 -31.58
C ALA A 141 66.34 29.02 -30.60
N ILE A 142 66.99 29.59 -29.59
CA ILE A 142 66.49 30.76 -28.84
C ILE A 142 66.55 31.93 -29.83
N GLN A 143 65.62 32.05 -30.76
CA GLN A 143 65.53 33.28 -31.57
C GLN A 143 64.15 33.54 -32.18
N ASN A 144 63.29 32.54 -32.35
CA ASN A 144 61.91 32.77 -32.83
C ASN A 144 60.87 32.87 -31.70
N LYS A 145 61.30 33.08 -30.45
CA LYS A 145 60.42 33.18 -29.27
C LYS A 145 60.24 34.60 -28.74
N LEU A 146 60.44 35.60 -29.61
CA LEU A 146 60.24 37.02 -29.30
C LEU A 146 58.98 37.63 -29.94
N GLU A 147 58.30 36.93 -30.87
CA GLU A 147 57.07 37.45 -31.49
C GLU A 147 55.78 36.73 -31.07
N SER A 148 55.84 35.51 -30.53
CA SER A 148 54.62 34.75 -30.17
C SER A 148 54.31 34.68 -28.67
N ALA A 149 55.09 35.36 -27.83
CA ALA A 149 54.96 35.34 -26.37
C ALA A 149 53.76 36.16 -25.83
N GLY A 150 52.96 36.81 -26.68
CA GLY A 150 51.83 37.64 -26.24
C GLY A 150 50.44 37.03 -26.40
N GLN A 151 50.25 35.99 -27.23
CA GLN A 151 48.89 35.62 -27.70
C GLN A 151 48.47 34.16 -27.47
N SER A 152 49.38 33.24 -27.12
CA SER A 152 49.03 31.82 -26.97
C SER A 152 48.89 31.35 -25.52
N ALA A 153 48.56 32.25 -24.59
CA ALA A 153 48.00 31.85 -23.29
C ALA A 153 46.51 31.39 -23.40
N VAL A 154 45.93 31.37 -24.61
CA VAL A 154 44.48 31.14 -24.82
C VAL A 154 44.14 29.74 -25.33
N ASN A 155 45.12 28.88 -25.60
CA ASN A 155 44.82 27.51 -26.08
C ASN A 155 45.06 26.44 -25.03
N THR A 156 44.62 26.70 -23.80
CA THR A 156 44.03 25.61 -23.01
C THR A 156 42.52 25.70 -23.25
N SER A 157 41.81 24.58 -23.37
CA SER A 157 40.34 24.49 -23.12
C SER A 157 39.34 24.35 -24.28
N ALA A 158 39.70 23.89 -25.49
CA ALA A 158 38.64 23.40 -26.40
C ALA A 158 38.22 21.96 -26.04
N ASN A 159 39.14 20.99 -26.11
CA ASN A 159 38.75 19.57 -26.02
C ASN A 159 38.50 19.05 -24.59
N VAL A 160 39.15 19.61 -23.56
CA VAL A 160 38.91 19.22 -22.15
C VAL A 160 37.60 19.81 -21.61
N LEU A 161 37.18 20.96 -22.15
CA LEU A 161 35.92 21.60 -21.80
C LEU A 161 34.75 20.80 -22.41
N HIS A 162 34.83 20.35 -23.66
CA HIS A 162 33.78 19.52 -24.26
C HIS A 162 33.63 18.14 -23.57
N LEU A 163 34.72 17.50 -23.14
CA LEU A 163 34.65 16.14 -22.56
C LEU A 163 34.07 16.11 -21.13
N THR A 164 34.10 17.23 -20.41
CA THR A 164 33.55 17.35 -19.04
C THR A 164 32.23 18.09 -19.01
N VAL A 165 32.04 19.10 -19.87
CA VAL A 165 30.81 19.89 -19.93
C VAL A 165 29.68 19.13 -20.62
N LEU A 166 29.96 18.27 -21.60
CA LEU A 166 28.93 17.49 -22.29
C LEU A 166 28.21 16.48 -21.38
N PRO A 167 28.88 15.63 -20.57
CA PRO A 167 28.18 14.75 -19.63
C PRO A 167 27.48 15.54 -18.53
N LEU A 168 28.05 16.67 -18.08
CA LEU A 168 27.41 17.55 -17.11
C LEU A 168 26.13 18.17 -17.70
N LEU A 169 26.14 18.55 -18.99
CA LEU A 169 24.97 19.04 -19.72
C LEU A 169 23.93 17.94 -19.96
N ILE A 170 24.34 16.69 -20.16
CA ILE A 170 23.41 15.55 -20.28
C ILE A 170 22.75 15.24 -18.93
N VAL A 171 23.52 15.26 -17.84
CA VAL A 171 22.97 15.09 -16.49
C VAL A 171 22.07 16.27 -16.14
N LEU A 172 22.49 17.51 -16.42
CA LEU A 172 21.70 18.71 -16.19
C LEU A 172 20.43 18.72 -17.05
N SER A 173 20.50 18.28 -18.31
CA SER A 173 19.32 18.18 -19.17
C SER A 173 18.38 17.07 -18.72
N ALA A 174 18.89 15.93 -18.26
CA ALA A 174 18.06 14.88 -17.66
C ALA A 174 17.37 15.36 -16.37
N VAL A 175 18.08 16.10 -15.52
CA VAL A 175 17.52 16.72 -14.30
C VAL A 175 16.48 17.78 -14.66
N LEU A 176 16.75 18.63 -15.66
CA LEU A 176 15.81 19.65 -16.13
C LEU A 176 14.57 19.03 -16.80
N ILE A 177 14.73 17.98 -17.61
CA ILE A 177 13.61 17.25 -18.23
C ILE A 177 12.77 16.56 -17.16
N TYR A 178 13.42 15.97 -16.16
CA TYR A 178 12.72 15.36 -15.03
C TYR A 178 11.97 16.42 -14.20
N ALA A 179 12.63 17.52 -13.85
CA ALA A 179 12.07 18.62 -13.06
C ALA A 179 10.96 19.39 -13.80
N ALA A 180 11.07 19.57 -15.12
CA ALA A 180 10.05 20.18 -15.96
C ALA A 180 8.96 19.19 -16.39
N GLY A 181 9.17 17.89 -16.15
CA GLY A 181 8.25 16.84 -16.53
C GLY A 181 7.02 16.77 -15.61
N PRO A 182 5.88 16.27 -16.11
CA PRO A 182 4.66 16.12 -15.31
C PRO A 182 4.84 15.15 -14.14
N ARG A 183 5.87 14.30 -14.18
CA ARG A 183 6.19 13.33 -13.11
C ARG A 183 6.77 14.00 -11.87
N TYR A 184 7.62 15.02 -12.00
CA TYR A 184 8.14 15.76 -10.85
C TYR A 184 7.03 16.59 -10.20
N ALA A 185 6.17 17.21 -11.01
CA ALA A 185 4.97 17.88 -10.53
C ALA A 185 4.02 16.90 -9.79
N ALA A 186 3.78 15.71 -10.33
CA ALA A 186 2.96 14.68 -9.68
C ALA A 186 3.59 14.15 -8.37
N LEU A 187 4.91 14.01 -8.31
CA LEU A 187 5.63 13.63 -7.10
C LEU A 187 5.55 14.72 -6.02
N GLN A 188 5.72 15.99 -6.39
CA GLN A 188 5.52 17.08 -5.44
C GLN A 188 4.06 17.12 -4.95
N GLN A 189 3.07 16.94 -5.82
CA GLN A 189 1.66 16.86 -5.44
C GLN A 189 1.37 15.68 -4.50
N GLY A 190 1.99 14.51 -4.71
CA GLY A 190 1.81 13.33 -3.85
C GLY A 190 2.54 13.41 -2.51
N VAL A 191 3.72 14.03 -2.46
CA VAL A 191 4.56 14.15 -1.25
C VAL A 191 4.08 15.31 -0.35
N SER A 192 3.42 16.32 -0.92
CA SER A 192 2.91 17.47 -0.18
C SER A 192 1.39 17.48 0.00
N ALA A 193 0.66 16.45 -0.48
CA ALA A 193 -0.78 16.34 -0.28
C ALA A 193 -1.11 16.43 1.23
N PRO A 194 -1.64 17.58 1.69
CA PRO A 194 -2.12 17.69 3.06
C PRO A 194 -3.21 16.65 3.27
N ARG A 195 -3.49 16.24 4.52
CA ARG A 195 -4.63 15.33 4.82
C ARG A 195 -5.93 15.79 4.14
N ASP A 196 -6.07 17.10 3.94
CA ASP A 196 -7.17 17.77 3.25
C ASP A 196 -7.31 17.40 1.77
N VAL A 197 -6.23 17.02 1.08
CA VAL A 197 -6.26 16.55 -0.32
C VAL A 197 -6.75 15.10 -0.42
N ILE A 198 -6.39 14.25 0.55
CA ILE A 198 -6.94 12.88 0.62
C ILE A 198 -8.43 12.96 0.96
N GLN A 199 -8.79 13.75 1.97
CA GLN A 199 -10.19 13.99 2.35
C GLN A 199 -11.01 14.53 1.16
N SER A 200 -10.52 15.57 0.47
CA SER A 200 -11.21 16.12 -0.70
C SER A 200 -11.22 15.18 -1.91
N SER A 201 -10.30 14.21 -2.00
CA SER A 201 -10.35 13.19 -3.06
C SER A 201 -11.42 12.12 -2.79
N VAL A 202 -11.58 11.72 -1.52
CA VAL A 202 -12.64 10.80 -1.08
C VAL A 202 -14.01 11.47 -1.23
N GLU A 203 -14.13 12.73 -0.80
CA GLU A 203 -15.36 13.53 -0.95
C GLU A 203 -15.74 13.71 -2.42
N ARG A 204 -14.78 14.04 -3.30
CA ARG A 204 -15.02 14.11 -4.75
C ARG A 204 -15.42 12.77 -5.35
N GLY A 205 -14.78 11.68 -4.93
CA GLY A 205 -15.15 10.33 -5.37
C GLY A 205 -16.58 9.97 -4.99
N GLN A 206 -16.98 10.24 -3.73
CA GLN A 206 -18.36 10.02 -3.27
C GLN A 206 -19.36 10.91 -4.02
N GLN A 207 -19.04 12.18 -4.27
CA GLN A 207 -19.89 13.09 -5.06
C GLN A 207 -20.10 12.58 -6.49
N GLN A 208 -19.04 12.10 -7.15
CA GLN A 208 -19.16 11.52 -8.49
C GLN A 208 -20.03 10.27 -8.50
N THR A 209 -19.90 9.38 -7.51
CA THR A 209 -20.76 8.19 -7.39
C THR A 209 -22.22 8.57 -7.15
N LEU A 210 -22.48 9.60 -6.33
CA LEU A 210 -23.82 10.12 -6.10
C LEU A 210 -24.47 10.61 -7.40
N GLU A 211 -23.78 11.45 -8.16
CA GLU A 211 -24.27 11.98 -9.44
C GLU A 211 -24.53 10.87 -10.45
N GLN A 212 -23.64 9.87 -10.52
CA GLN A 212 -23.81 8.71 -11.41
C GLN A 212 -25.06 7.90 -11.04
N LEU A 213 -25.28 7.61 -9.76
CA LEU A 213 -26.46 6.88 -9.30
C LEU A 213 -27.74 7.68 -9.54
N GLN A 214 -27.74 8.98 -9.27
CA GLN A 214 -28.88 9.85 -9.52
C GLN A 214 -29.21 9.94 -11.02
N HIS A 215 -28.20 10.07 -11.88
CA HIS A 215 -28.40 10.05 -13.32
C HIS A 215 -28.94 8.69 -13.79
N ALA A 216 -28.40 7.58 -13.28
CA ALA A 216 -28.90 6.24 -13.59
C ALA A 216 -30.37 6.06 -13.17
N LEU A 217 -30.76 6.58 -12.00
CA LEU A 217 -32.14 6.56 -11.50
C LEU A 217 -33.08 7.50 -12.26
N SER A 218 -32.57 8.57 -12.87
CA SER A 218 -33.35 9.42 -13.77
C SER A 218 -33.71 8.69 -15.08
N ALA A 219 -32.84 7.80 -15.54
CA ALA A 219 -33.07 6.97 -16.72
C ALA A 219 -33.95 5.75 -16.41
N ASP A 220 -33.72 5.09 -15.27
CA ASP A 220 -34.54 3.98 -14.78
C ASP A 220 -34.86 4.12 -13.29
N TYR A 221 -36.01 4.71 -13.01
CA TYR A 221 -36.50 4.95 -11.65
C TYR A 221 -36.92 3.68 -10.91
N ASN A 222 -37.14 2.57 -11.63
CA ASN A 222 -37.59 1.30 -11.05
C ASN A 222 -36.45 0.31 -10.83
N ASN A 223 -35.20 0.75 -10.95
CA ASN A 223 -34.03 -0.05 -10.62
C ASN A 223 -33.82 -0.10 -9.10
N GLY A 224 -34.31 -1.17 -8.46
CA GLY A 224 -34.20 -1.35 -7.01
C GLY A 224 -32.76 -1.48 -6.50
N GLU A 225 -31.84 -2.01 -7.31
CA GLU A 225 -30.42 -2.15 -6.92
C GLU A 225 -29.76 -0.77 -6.83
N ASN A 226 -30.02 0.12 -7.79
CA ASN A 226 -29.51 1.49 -7.74
C ASN A 226 -30.05 2.27 -6.54
N TRP A 227 -31.32 2.04 -6.15
CA TRP A 227 -31.88 2.60 -4.91
C TRP A 227 -31.18 2.08 -3.65
N TYR A 228 -30.85 0.78 -3.62
CA TYR A 228 -30.11 0.20 -2.51
C TYR A 228 -28.70 0.80 -2.39
N GLN A 229 -27.97 0.87 -3.52
CA GLN A 229 -26.64 1.48 -3.56
C GLN A 229 -26.65 2.95 -3.16
N LEU A 230 -27.66 3.71 -3.61
CA LEU A 230 -27.85 5.10 -3.20
C LEU A 230 -28.09 5.21 -1.69
N GLY A 231 -28.88 4.30 -1.11
CA GLY A 231 -29.10 4.22 0.33
C GLY A 231 -27.81 3.93 1.11
N LEU A 232 -26.97 3.02 0.63
CA LEU A 232 -25.66 2.74 1.23
C LEU A 232 -24.74 3.97 1.19
N LEU A 233 -24.74 4.71 0.08
CA LEU A 233 -23.96 5.94 -0.05
C LEU A 233 -24.43 7.01 0.95
N TYR A 234 -25.74 7.24 1.04
CA TYR A 234 -26.29 8.17 2.03
C TYR A 234 -25.99 7.74 3.47
N LEU A 235 -26.01 6.43 3.75
CA LEU A 235 -25.65 5.91 5.07
C LEU A 235 -24.18 6.22 5.42
N GLN A 236 -23.26 6.05 4.47
CA GLN A 236 -21.84 6.39 4.64
C GLN A 236 -21.60 7.89 4.81
N SER A 237 -22.41 8.71 4.14
CA SER A 237 -22.39 10.17 4.28
C SER A 237 -23.19 10.69 5.49
N GLU A 238 -23.61 9.81 6.41
CA GLU A 238 -24.38 10.12 7.62
C GLU A 238 -25.75 10.79 7.37
N GLN A 239 -26.25 10.73 6.14
CA GLN A 239 -27.56 11.27 5.74
C GLN A 239 -28.64 10.22 5.96
N TYR A 240 -28.89 9.86 7.22
CA TYR A 240 -29.72 8.70 7.57
C TYR A 240 -31.17 8.78 7.06
N ALA A 241 -31.76 9.98 7.01
CA ALA A 241 -33.11 10.15 6.47
C ALA A 241 -33.18 9.81 4.97
N ASN A 242 -32.22 10.30 4.17
CA ASN A 242 -32.14 10.02 2.73
C ASN A 242 -31.80 8.55 2.47
N ALA A 243 -30.97 7.95 3.34
CA ALA A 243 -30.68 6.52 3.29
C ALA A 243 -31.94 5.68 3.49
N LEU A 244 -32.75 5.99 4.50
CA LEU A 244 -33.99 5.26 4.79
C LEU A 244 -35.04 5.40 3.68
N GLU A 245 -35.16 6.58 3.06
CA GLU A 245 -36.04 6.76 1.89
C GLU A 245 -35.59 5.89 0.72
N SER A 246 -34.29 5.89 0.44
CA SER A 246 -33.71 5.07 -0.63
C SER A 246 -33.87 3.58 -0.36
N PHE A 247 -33.66 3.13 0.89
CA PHE A 247 -33.88 1.75 1.29
C PHE A 247 -35.35 1.35 1.22
N SER A 248 -36.29 2.23 1.60
CA SER A 248 -37.73 1.99 1.45
C SER A 248 -38.10 1.76 -0.01
N ARG A 249 -37.56 2.58 -0.92
CA ARG A 249 -37.78 2.40 -2.36
C ARG A 249 -37.16 1.11 -2.89
N ALA A 250 -35.96 0.78 -2.44
CA ALA A 250 -35.30 -0.49 -2.78
C ALA A 250 -36.09 -1.70 -2.25
N GLU A 251 -36.63 -1.64 -1.02
CA GLU A 251 -37.44 -2.71 -0.43
C GLU A 251 -38.72 -2.93 -1.23
N TYR A 252 -39.37 -1.86 -1.69
CA TYR A 252 -40.55 -1.95 -2.55
C TYR A 252 -40.27 -2.69 -3.87
N LEU A 253 -39.09 -2.50 -4.45
CA LEU A 253 -38.72 -3.05 -5.76
C LEU A 253 -38.04 -4.43 -5.69
N LEU A 254 -37.24 -4.67 -4.66
CA LEU A 254 -36.41 -5.87 -4.50
C LEU A 254 -36.99 -6.87 -3.48
N GLY A 255 -37.97 -6.44 -2.69
CA GLY A 255 -38.44 -7.13 -1.50
C GLY A 255 -37.53 -6.94 -0.29
N ALA A 256 -37.96 -7.49 0.84
CA ALA A 256 -37.28 -7.43 2.13
C ALA A 256 -36.06 -8.36 2.17
N ARG A 257 -34.98 -8.04 1.45
CA ARG A 257 -33.72 -8.80 1.46
C ARG A 257 -32.94 -8.59 2.76
N SER A 258 -32.28 -9.64 3.25
CA SER A 258 -31.47 -9.61 4.48
C SER A 258 -30.50 -8.43 4.57
N GLU A 259 -29.68 -8.21 3.53
CA GLU A 259 -28.69 -7.12 3.50
C GLU A 259 -29.32 -5.73 3.56
N LEU A 260 -30.43 -5.55 2.84
CA LEU A 260 -31.19 -4.30 2.83
C LEU A 260 -31.79 -4.01 4.20
N LEU A 261 -32.43 -5.01 4.81
CA LEU A 261 -33.02 -4.89 6.14
C LEU A 261 -31.96 -4.54 7.20
N ALA A 262 -30.79 -5.19 7.14
CA ALA A 262 -29.68 -4.88 8.04
C ALA A 262 -29.16 -3.44 7.83
N SER A 263 -29.07 -2.99 6.58
CA SER A 263 -28.64 -1.62 6.24
C SER A 263 -29.66 -0.57 6.66
N ALA A 264 -30.94 -0.80 6.43
CA ALA A 264 -32.03 0.07 6.87
C ALA A 264 -32.11 0.15 8.40
N ALA A 265 -31.96 -0.99 9.10
CA ALA A 265 -31.86 -1.01 10.55
C ALA A 265 -30.65 -0.23 11.07
N THR A 266 -29.51 -0.31 10.38
CA THR A 266 -28.31 0.46 10.70
C THR A 266 -28.56 1.96 10.56
N ALA A 267 -29.15 2.39 9.44
CA ALA A 267 -29.51 3.79 9.23
C ALA A 267 -30.48 4.30 10.32
N LEU A 268 -31.49 3.51 10.66
CA LEU A 268 -32.47 3.86 11.68
C LEU A 268 -31.87 3.92 13.09
N TYR A 269 -30.93 3.03 13.41
CA TYR A 269 -30.19 3.04 14.68
C TYR A 269 -29.43 4.35 14.87
N TYR A 270 -28.66 4.78 13.86
CA TYR A 270 -27.92 6.04 13.94
C TYR A 270 -28.84 7.25 13.92
N GLN A 271 -29.90 7.25 13.10
CA GLN A 271 -30.92 8.31 13.12
C GLN A 271 -31.58 8.46 14.49
N SER A 272 -31.76 7.34 15.22
CA SER A 272 -32.37 7.31 16.55
C SER A 272 -31.39 7.63 17.68
N GLY A 273 -30.22 8.18 17.37
CA GLY A 273 -29.20 8.52 18.36
C GLY A 273 -28.54 7.29 18.99
N GLN A 274 -28.26 6.27 18.18
CA GLN A 274 -27.63 5.01 18.59
C GLN A 274 -28.47 4.24 19.62
N LYS A 275 -29.78 4.18 19.37
CA LYS A 275 -30.73 3.41 20.17
C LYS A 275 -31.51 2.47 19.27
N LEU A 276 -31.48 1.19 19.61
CA LEU A 276 -32.17 0.16 18.85
C LEU A 276 -33.68 0.18 19.17
N ASN A 277 -34.48 0.82 18.31
CA ASN A 277 -35.94 0.84 18.42
C ASN A 277 -36.58 -0.46 17.91
N ASP A 278 -37.88 -0.63 18.17
CA ASP A 278 -38.60 -1.87 17.85
C ASP A 278 -38.61 -2.20 16.35
N LYS A 279 -38.66 -1.17 15.50
CA LYS A 279 -38.62 -1.34 14.03
C LYS A 279 -37.25 -1.83 13.57
N ALA A 280 -36.17 -1.26 14.08
CA ALA A 280 -34.81 -1.72 13.79
C ALA A 280 -34.61 -3.17 14.28
N LYS A 281 -35.10 -3.50 15.49
CA LYS A 281 -35.08 -4.87 16.03
C LYS A 281 -35.83 -5.85 15.13
N SER A 282 -37.04 -5.49 14.66
CA SER A 282 -37.82 -6.36 13.78
C SER A 282 -37.12 -6.60 12.44
N TRP A 283 -36.52 -5.58 11.84
CA TRP A 283 -35.76 -5.71 10.61
C TRP A 283 -34.51 -6.59 10.78
N LEU A 284 -33.77 -6.41 11.87
CA LEU A 284 -32.61 -7.26 12.18
C LEU A 284 -33.00 -8.71 12.43
N ALA A 285 -34.12 -8.95 13.13
CA ALA A 285 -34.65 -10.29 13.34
C ALA A 285 -35.04 -10.96 12.01
N LEU A 286 -35.71 -10.22 11.11
CA LEU A 286 -36.09 -10.70 9.78
C LEU A 286 -34.85 -10.97 8.90
N ALA A 287 -33.84 -10.11 8.95
CA ALA A 287 -32.57 -10.33 8.26
C ALA A 287 -31.89 -11.62 8.74
N LEU A 288 -31.77 -11.81 10.06
CA LEU A 288 -31.16 -13.02 10.64
C LEU A 288 -31.98 -14.29 10.44
N GLN A 289 -33.29 -14.17 10.20
CA GLN A 289 -34.14 -15.31 9.84
C GLN A 289 -33.84 -15.80 8.42
N GLN A 290 -33.57 -14.88 7.49
CA GLN A 290 -33.17 -15.21 6.12
C GLN A 290 -31.71 -15.70 6.08
N GLU A 291 -30.82 -14.98 6.75
CA GLU A 291 -29.39 -15.25 6.78
C GLU A 291 -28.87 -15.26 8.23
N PRO A 292 -28.79 -16.44 8.88
CA PRO A 292 -28.38 -16.56 10.28
C PRO A 292 -26.97 -16.01 10.60
N GLN A 293 -26.12 -15.89 9.58
CA GLN A 293 -24.77 -15.33 9.65
C GLN A 293 -24.68 -13.91 9.04
N GLN A 294 -25.80 -13.19 8.89
CA GLN A 294 -25.80 -11.82 8.36
C GLN A 294 -24.90 -10.92 9.21
N ARG A 295 -23.70 -10.61 8.69
CA ARG A 295 -22.64 -9.97 9.47
C ARG A 295 -23.02 -8.60 9.97
N GLN A 296 -23.59 -7.75 9.11
CA GLN A 296 -23.97 -6.40 9.50
C GLN A 296 -25.03 -6.38 10.61
N ALA A 297 -26.01 -7.28 10.54
CA ALA A 297 -27.02 -7.41 11.58
C ALA A 297 -26.41 -7.87 12.92
N LEU A 298 -25.56 -8.89 12.88
CA LEU A 298 -24.84 -9.36 14.07
C LEU A 298 -23.92 -8.29 14.65
N SER A 299 -23.22 -7.54 13.81
CA SER A 299 -22.30 -6.49 14.24
C SER A 299 -23.04 -5.35 14.94
N LEU A 300 -24.18 -4.94 14.41
CA LEU A 300 -25.02 -3.91 15.02
C LEU A 300 -25.57 -4.38 16.38
N LEU A 301 -26.09 -5.60 16.46
CA LEU A 301 -26.57 -6.18 17.73
C LEU A 301 -25.45 -6.33 18.76
N ALA A 302 -24.25 -6.75 18.33
CA ALA A 302 -23.10 -6.87 19.21
C ALA A 302 -22.67 -5.51 19.78
N ALA A 303 -22.60 -4.48 18.93
CA ALA A 303 -22.22 -3.13 19.31
C ALA A 303 -23.25 -2.51 20.26
N ASP A 304 -24.55 -2.66 19.96
CA ASP A 304 -25.64 -2.17 20.82
C ASP A 304 -25.63 -2.86 22.19
N ALA A 305 -25.53 -4.19 22.23
CA ALA A 305 -25.44 -4.94 23.48
C ALA A 305 -24.21 -4.52 24.32
N PHE A 306 -23.06 -4.33 23.67
CA PHE A 306 -21.85 -3.87 24.34
C PHE A 306 -22.02 -2.46 24.92
N ALA A 307 -22.63 -1.54 24.16
CA ALA A 307 -22.89 -0.17 24.60
C ALA A 307 -23.87 -0.10 25.79
N GLN A 308 -24.82 -1.04 25.85
CA GLN A 308 -25.77 -1.17 26.96
C GLN A 308 -25.18 -1.89 28.19
N GLY A 309 -23.94 -2.38 28.11
CA GLY A 309 -23.29 -3.13 29.19
C GLY A 309 -23.71 -4.61 29.25
N ASP A 310 -24.47 -5.12 28.27
CA ASP A 310 -24.75 -6.55 28.15
C ASP A 310 -23.61 -7.26 27.39
N TYR A 311 -22.49 -7.40 28.09
CA TYR A 311 -21.30 -8.00 27.52
C TYR A 311 -21.49 -9.48 27.18
N ARG A 312 -22.44 -10.17 27.84
CA ARG A 312 -22.74 -11.57 27.55
C ARG A 312 -23.38 -11.72 26.18
N GLN A 313 -24.40 -10.89 25.87
CA GLN A 313 -25.02 -10.90 24.55
C GLN A 313 -24.05 -10.40 23.47
N ALA A 314 -23.28 -9.34 23.74
CA ALA A 314 -22.26 -8.86 22.81
C ALA A 314 -21.27 -9.96 22.39
N ALA A 315 -20.73 -10.71 23.37
CA ALA A 315 -19.85 -11.84 23.12
C ALA A 315 -20.51 -12.95 22.30
N GLN A 316 -21.80 -13.24 22.52
CA GLN A 316 -22.52 -14.25 21.73
C GLN A 316 -22.65 -13.84 20.26
N HIS A 317 -22.95 -12.58 19.97
CA HIS A 317 -23.02 -12.08 18.59
C HIS A 317 -21.66 -12.12 17.89
N TRP A 318 -20.57 -11.70 18.55
CA TRP A 318 -19.22 -11.79 17.97
C TRP A 318 -18.77 -13.23 17.73
N ARG A 319 -19.11 -14.19 18.60
CA ARG A 319 -18.85 -15.62 18.33
C ARG A 319 -19.60 -16.10 17.08
N ARG A 320 -20.85 -15.67 16.88
CA ARG A 320 -21.61 -15.99 15.67
C ARG A 320 -20.96 -15.40 14.42
N ILE A 321 -20.42 -14.18 14.49
CA ILE A 321 -19.66 -13.59 13.39
C ILE A 321 -18.41 -14.40 13.08
N LEU A 322 -17.64 -14.83 14.09
CA LEU A 322 -16.44 -15.64 13.90
C LEU A 322 -16.73 -17.04 13.32
N ALA A 323 -17.95 -17.54 13.49
CA ALA A 323 -18.37 -18.81 12.89
C ALA A 323 -18.59 -18.71 11.37
N SER A 324 -18.58 -17.51 10.76
CA SER A 324 -18.66 -17.37 9.31
C SER A 324 -17.30 -17.64 8.65
N ASN A 325 -17.31 -18.34 7.50
CA ASN A 325 -16.09 -18.62 6.73
C ASN A 325 -15.77 -17.54 5.67
N SER A 326 -16.13 -16.29 5.94
CA SER A 326 -15.95 -15.15 5.02
C SER A 326 -14.48 -14.71 4.98
N ALA A 327 -13.88 -14.67 3.79
CA ALA A 327 -12.48 -14.30 3.59
C ALA A 327 -12.18 -12.82 3.89
N ASP A 328 -13.16 -11.95 3.67
CA ASP A 328 -13.08 -10.50 3.88
C ASP A 328 -13.34 -10.07 5.34
N LEU A 329 -13.60 -11.01 6.25
CA LEU A 329 -13.82 -10.72 7.66
C LEU A 329 -12.50 -10.36 8.36
N ASP A 330 -12.44 -9.16 8.95
CA ASP A 330 -11.38 -8.79 9.90
C ASP A 330 -11.56 -9.58 11.22
N ARG A 331 -11.13 -10.84 11.19
CA ARG A 331 -11.20 -11.76 12.34
C ARG A 331 -10.45 -11.20 13.55
N ARG A 332 -9.35 -10.46 13.34
CA ARG A 332 -8.54 -9.91 14.41
C ARG A 332 -9.36 -8.91 15.22
N ASN A 333 -10.02 -7.96 14.56
CA ASN A 333 -10.87 -6.97 15.21
C ASN A 333 -12.02 -7.63 15.98
N VAL A 334 -12.70 -8.59 15.36
CA VAL A 334 -13.81 -9.31 16.02
C VAL A 334 -13.34 -10.09 17.25
N ILE A 335 -12.17 -10.74 17.19
CA ILE A 335 -11.58 -11.42 18.36
C ILE A 335 -11.24 -10.42 19.47
N GLN A 336 -10.68 -9.26 19.13
CA GLN A 336 -10.37 -8.22 20.11
C GLN A 336 -11.63 -7.73 20.82
N ASN A 337 -12.70 -7.45 20.07
CA ASN A 337 -13.99 -7.03 20.65
C ASN A 337 -14.58 -8.14 21.54
N LEU A 338 -14.54 -9.39 21.09
CA LEU A 338 -14.99 -10.55 21.87
C LEU A 338 -14.23 -10.65 23.21
N GLN A 339 -12.91 -10.56 23.19
CA GLN A 339 -12.09 -10.58 24.40
C GLN A 339 -12.45 -9.42 25.34
N ALA A 340 -12.68 -8.23 24.82
CA ALA A 340 -13.10 -7.08 25.61
C ALA A 340 -14.43 -7.33 26.32
N ALA A 341 -15.46 -7.83 25.62
CA ALA A 341 -16.73 -8.20 26.25
C ALA A 341 -16.56 -9.29 27.31
N GLU A 342 -15.79 -10.35 27.02
CA GLU A 342 -15.60 -11.43 27.99
C GLU A 342 -14.88 -10.96 29.25
N MET A 343 -13.89 -10.06 29.13
CA MET A 343 -13.21 -9.48 30.28
C MET A 343 -14.17 -8.62 31.11
N LEU A 344 -14.91 -7.70 30.47
CA LEU A 344 -15.84 -6.81 31.17
C LEU A 344 -17.02 -7.57 31.80
N GLY A 345 -17.53 -8.60 31.12
CA GLY A 345 -18.58 -9.46 31.66
C GLY A 345 -18.15 -10.26 32.89
N LYS A 346 -16.86 -10.60 33.02
CA LYS A 346 -16.32 -11.23 34.25
C LYS A 346 -16.18 -10.26 35.42
N MET A 347 -16.14 -8.95 35.16
CA MET A 347 -16.00 -7.92 36.19
C MET A 347 -17.37 -7.42 36.71
N GLN A 348 -18.46 -7.77 36.04
CA GLN A 348 -19.81 -7.48 36.52
C GLN A 348 -20.17 -8.41 37.71
N PRO A 349 -20.68 -7.86 38.81
CA PRO A 349 -20.95 -8.61 40.04
C PRO A 349 -22.13 -9.59 39.93
#